data_AF-F5LBW2-F1
#
_entry.id   AF-F5LBW2-F1
#
_cell.length_a   1.000
_cell.length_b   1.000
_cell.length_c   1.000
_cell.angle_alpha   90.00
_cell.angle_beta   90.00
_cell.angle_gamma   90.00
#
_symmetry.space_group_name_H-M   'P 1'
#
loop_
_entity.id
_entity.type
_entity.pdbx_description
1 polymer ?
#
loop_
_entity_poly.entity_id
_entity_poly.type
_entity_poly.pdbx_seq_one_letter_code
_entity_poly.pdbx_strand_id
1 'polypeptide(L)'
;MDRINELVEYGYECDYLDFKEKQYSKEKTADLIVDIMAMANSRYDGDKFIIVGVKDRPEGKEIKGINPEEFIDSSNYKQVILNNIEPEIHFD
;
A
#
# COMPACT_ATOMS: atom_id res chain seq x y z
N MET A 1 8.56 -15.82 -11.75
CA MET A 1 8.79 -14.46 -11.23
C MET A 1 7.68 -14.18 -10.25
N ASP A 2 8.00 -13.65 -9.07
CA ASP A 2 6.98 -13.27 -8.08
C ASP A 2 6.15 -12.11 -8.61
N ARG A 3 4.81 -12.18 -8.47
CA ARG A 3 3.86 -11.18 -8.98
C ARG A 3 4.20 -9.76 -8.50
N ILE A 4 4.68 -9.62 -7.25
CA ILE A 4 5.09 -8.33 -6.69
C ILE A 4 6.27 -7.74 -7.46
N ASN A 5 7.26 -8.56 -7.84
CA ASN A 5 8.42 -8.09 -8.61
C ASN A 5 7.99 -7.58 -9.99
N GLU A 6 7.04 -8.26 -10.63
CA GLU A 6 6.47 -7.81 -11.91
C GLU A 6 5.74 -6.47 -11.77
N LEU A 7 4.95 -6.28 -10.71
CA LEU A 7 4.26 -5.01 -10.44
C LEU A 7 5.26 -3.88 -10.19
N VAL A 8 6.34 -4.12 -9.44
CA VAL A 8 7.39 -3.13 -9.20
C VAL A 8 8.13 -2.81 -10.51
N GLU A 9 8.47 -3.80 -11.31
CA GLU A 9 9.26 -3.57 -12.52
C GLU A 9 8.42 -2.91 -13.64
N TYR A 10 7.20 -3.40 -13.87
CA TYR A 10 6.38 -3.04 -15.04
C TYR A 10 5.04 -2.37 -14.73
N GLY A 11 4.56 -2.42 -13.49
CA GLY A 11 3.27 -1.83 -13.09
C GLY A 11 3.26 -0.30 -13.15
N TYR A 12 2.08 0.31 -13.02
CA TYR A 12 1.90 1.76 -12.92
C TYR A 12 0.75 2.07 -11.96
N GLU A 13 0.74 3.27 -11.37
CA GLU A 13 -0.33 3.66 -10.44
C GLU A 13 -1.71 3.62 -11.12
N CYS A 14 -2.63 2.87 -10.52
CA CYS A 14 -3.98 2.68 -11.01
C CYS A 14 -4.92 2.25 -9.86
N ASP A 15 -6.12 1.82 -10.20
CA ASP A 15 -7.20 1.48 -9.28
C ASP A 15 -7.01 0.16 -8.48
N TYR A 16 -5.94 -0.57 -8.76
CA TYR A 16 -5.55 -1.79 -8.02
C TYR A 16 -4.09 -1.80 -7.59
N LEU A 17 -3.30 -0.79 -7.95
CA LEU A 17 -1.87 -0.72 -7.63
C LEU A 17 -1.50 0.72 -7.29
N ASP A 18 -0.99 0.92 -6.09
CA ASP A 18 -0.57 2.22 -5.58
C ASP A 18 0.84 2.12 -4.97
N PHE A 19 1.70 3.09 -5.28
CA PHE A 19 3.09 3.11 -4.81
C PHE A 19 3.26 4.19 -3.75
N LYS A 20 3.83 3.82 -2.61
CA LYS A 20 4.14 4.78 -1.55
C LYS A 20 5.63 4.80 -1.30
N GLU A 21 6.22 6.00 -1.34
CA GLU A 21 7.64 6.15 -1.06
C GLU A 21 7.99 5.73 0.39
N LYS A 22 7.06 5.96 1.33
CA LYS A 22 7.26 5.68 2.76
C LYS A 22 6.09 4.89 3.34
N GLN A 23 6.36 4.16 4.42
CA GLN A 23 5.35 3.53 5.26
C GLN A 23 4.40 4.58 5.88
N TYR A 24 3.15 4.18 6.13
CA TYR A 24 2.19 5.01 6.87
C TYR A 24 2.63 5.11 8.32
N SER A 25 3.01 6.31 8.76
CA SER A 25 3.40 6.55 10.15
C SER A 25 2.18 6.47 11.09
N LYS A 26 2.42 6.35 12.40
CA LYS A 26 1.35 6.39 13.40
C LYS A 26 0.55 7.71 13.39
N GLU A 27 1.16 8.78 12.90
CA GLU A 27 0.51 10.10 12.74
C GLU A 27 -0.32 10.18 11.46
N LYS A 28 -0.06 9.30 10.48
CA LYS A 28 -0.71 9.24 9.17
C LYS A 28 -1.64 8.03 9.02
N THR A 29 -2.29 7.65 10.10
CA THR A 29 -3.29 6.56 10.09
C THR A 29 -4.50 6.91 9.23
N ALA A 30 -4.87 8.19 9.15
CA ALA A 30 -5.93 8.67 8.27
C ALA A 30 -5.61 8.41 6.79
N ASP A 31 -4.37 8.67 6.36
CA ASP A 31 -3.92 8.42 4.97
C ASP A 31 -4.08 6.93 4.62
N LEU A 32 -3.67 6.02 5.53
CA LEU A 32 -3.85 4.58 5.36
C LEU A 32 -5.32 4.20 5.18
N ILE A 33 -6.20 4.72 6.05
CA ILE A 33 -7.63 4.41 6.01
C ILE A 33 -8.22 4.84 4.67
N VAL A 34 -7.90 6.06 4.22
CA VAL A 34 -8.38 6.60 2.94
C VAL A 34 -7.92 5.74 1.77
N ASP A 35 -6.63 5.39 1.72
CA ASP A 35 -6.07 4.59 0.63
C ASP A 35 -6.68 3.17 0.59
N ILE A 36 -6.86 2.52 1.75
CA ILE A 36 -7.49 1.19 1.83
C ILE A 36 -8.96 1.25 1.43
N MET A 37 -9.70 2.27 1.87
CA MET A 37 -11.09 2.48 1.45
C MET A 37 -11.20 2.73 -0.06
N ALA A 38 -10.26 3.47 -0.65
CA ALA A 38 -10.23 3.70 -2.09
C ALA A 38 -10.02 2.39 -2.86
N MET A 39 -9.10 1.54 -2.40
CA MET A 39 -8.89 0.20 -2.96
C MET A 39 -10.12 -0.69 -2.80
N ALA A 40 -10.72 -0.71 -1.61
CA ALA A 40 -11.90 -1.52 -1.33
C ALA A 40 -13.10 -1.14 -2.22
N ASN A 41 -13.29 0.15 -2.46
CA ASN A 41 -14.40 0.68 -3.28
C ASN A 41 -14.10 0.77 -4.78
N SER A 42 -12.89 0.40 -5.20
CA SER A 42 -12.51 0.42 -6.62
C SER A 42 -13.28 -0.64 -7.41
N ARG A 43 -13.53 -0.37 -8.70
CA ARG A 43 -14.28 -1.27 -9.61
C ARG A 43 -13.47 -2.47 -10.07
N TYR A 44 -12.19 -2.54 -9.70
CA TYR A 44 -11.33 -3.65 -10.06
C TYR A 44 -11.69 -4.87 -9.22
N ASP A 45 -12.09 -5.94 -9.92
CA ASP A 45 -12.32 -7.25 -9.34
C ASP A 45 -11.01 -8.05 -9.39
N GLY A 46 -10.33 -8.15 -8.24
CA GLY A 46 -9.07 -8.89 -8.10
C GLY A 46 -8.21 -8.37 -6.94
N ASP A 47 -7.00 -8.93 -6.83
CA ASP A 47 -6.04 -8.52 -5.81
C ASP A 47 -5.57 -7.09 -6.05
N LYS A 48 -5.55 -6.30 -4.98
CA LYS A 48 -5.11 -4.90 -4.97
C LYS A 48 -3.88 -4.76 -4.10
N PHE A 49 -2.98 -3.88 -4.48
CA PHE A 49 -1.67 -3.76 -3.86
C PHE A 49 -1.34 -2.30 -3.54
N ILE A 50 -0.90 -2.07 -2.31
CA ILE A 50 -0.18 -0.85 -1.94
C ILE A 50 1.26 -1.28 -1.66
N ILE A 51 2.19 -0.84 -2.51
CA ILE A 51 3.61 -1.20 -2.40
C ILE A 51 4.37 -0.02 -1.79
N VAL A 52 4.85 -0.21 -0.57
CA VAL A 52 5.60 0.79 0.19
C VAL A 52 7.11 0.70 -0.07
N GLY A 53 7.82 1.82 0.06
CA GLY A 53 9.27 1.90 -0.19
C GLY A 53 9.63 2.06 -1.66
N VAL A 54 8.66 2.42 -2.52
CA VAL A 54 8.87 2.65 -3.95
C VAL A 54 8.32 4.01 -4.31
N LYS A 55 9.13 4.80 -5.01
CA LYS A 55 8.72 6.10 -5.55
C LYS A 55 8.48 5.97 -7.03
N ASP A 56 7.25 6.20 -7.47
CA ASP A 56 6.94 6.28 -8.90
C ASP A 56 7.48 7.58 -9.50
N ARG A 57 8.13 7.50 -10.66
CA ARG A 57 8.66 8.67 -11.38
C ARG A 57 8.43 8.49 -12.89
N PRO A 58 8.37 9.59 -13.66
CA PRO A 58 8.21 9.52 -15.12
C PRO A 58 9.31 8.71 -15.85
N GLU A 59 10.50 8.65 -15.27
CA GLU A 59 11.68 7.94 -15.83
C GLU A 59 11.76 6.47 -15.39
N GLY A 60 10.82 6.00 -14.56
CA GLY A 60 10.80 4.67 -13.97
C GLY A 60 10.73 4.70 -12.44
N LYS A 61 10.54 3.53 -11.82
CA LYS A 61 10.37 3.43 -10.38
C LYS A 61 11.72 3.45 -9.66
N GLU A 62 11.77 4.22 -8.57
CA GLU A 62 12.93 4.28 -7.68
C GLU A 62 12.63 3.50 -6.39
N ILE A 63 13.39 2.43 -6.15
CA ILE A 63 13.29 1.65 -4.92
C ILE A 63 14.03 2.39 -3.80
N LYS A 64 13.28 2.92 -2.83
CA LYS A 64 13.81 3.57 -1.62
C LYS A 64 14.03 2.58 -0.48
N GLY A 65 13.26 1.50 -0.46
CA GLY A 65 13.21 0.58 0.68
C GLY A 65 12.53 1.20 1.90
N ILE A 66 12.64 0.52 3.04
CA ILE A 66 12.05 0.97 4.31
C ILE A 66 13.20 1.25 5.29
N ASN A 67 13.17 2.40 5.94
CA ASN A 67 14.13 2.73 7.00
C ASN A 67 13.85 1.85 8.23
N PRO A 68 14.80 1.03 8.71
CA PRO A 68 14.60 0.17 9.87
C PRO A 68 14.21 0.92 11.15
N GLU A 69 14.66 2.17 11.31
CA GLU A 69 14.35 2.99 12.49
C GLU A 69 12.90 3.50 12.50
N GLU A 70 12.30 3.61 11.32
CA GLU A 70 10.91 4.07 11.12
C GLU A 70 9.97 2.89 10.78
N PHE A 71 10.46 1.65 10.91
CA PHE A 71 9.73 0.46 10.50
C PHE A 71 8.46 0.29 11.32
N ILE A 72 7.36 0.08 10.61
CA ILE A 72 6.06 -0.22 11.21
C ILE A 72 5.64 -1.62 10.81
N ASP A 73 5.39 -2.44 11.83
CA ASP A 73 4.91 -3.80 11.66
C ASP A 73 3.47 -3.82 11.13
N SER A 74 3.17 -4.79 10.26
CA SER A 74 1.87 -4.96 9.61
C SER A 74 0.72 -5.12 10.62
N SER A 75 0.99 -5.63 11.83
CA SER A 75 -0.01 -5.72 12.91
C SER A 75 -0.59 -4.35 13.29
N ASN A 76 0.21 -3.28 13.21
CA ASN A 76 -0.29 -1.92 13.45
C ASN A 76 -1.30 -1.51 12.40
N TYR A 77 -1.04 -1.83 11.12
CA TYR A 77 -1.98 -1.55 10.03
C TYR A 77 -3.26 -2.35 10.18
N LYS A 78 -3.15 -3.65 10.50
CA LYS A 78 -4.31 -4.52 10.75
C LYS A 78 -5.20 -3.95 11.85
N GLN A 79 -4.61 -3.53 12.97
CA GLN A 79 -5.37 -2.94 14.08
C GLN A 79 -6.06 -1.62 13.70
N VAL A 80 -5.38 -0.73 12.94
CA VAL A 80 -5.97 0.54 12.49
C VAL A 80 -7.17 0.27 11.58
N ILE A 81 -7.04 -0.64 10.62
CA ILE A 81 -8.11 -0.96 9.66
C ILE A 81 -9.30 -1.61 10.37
N LEU A 82 -9.07 -2.62 11.22
CA LEU A 82 -10.13 -3.29 11.98
C LEU A 82 -10.94 -2.33 12.87
N ASN A 83 -10.30 -1.32 13.44
CA ASN A 83 -10.97 -0.36 14.32
C ASN A 83 -11.76 0.73 13.58
N ASN A 84 -11.54 0.93 12.28
CA ASN A 84 -12.06 2.09 11.54
C ASN A 84 -12.84 1.73 10.26
N ILE A 85 -12.71 0.52 9.73
CA ILE A 85 -13.33 0.11 8.47
C ILE A 85 -14.19 -1.14 8.68
N GLU A 86 -15.45 -1.05 8.27
CA GLU A 86 -16.40 -2.17 8.21
C GLU A 86 -17.02 -2.25 6.80
N PRO A 87 -17.29 -3.46 6.25
CA PRO A 87 -17.00 -4.78 6.82
C PRO A 87 -15.49 -5.11 6.84
N GLU A 88 -15.12 -6.17 7.54
CA GLU A 88 -13.71 -6.59 7.65
C GLU A 88 -13.06 -6.79 6.28
N ILE A 89 -11.88 -6.19 6.10
CA ILE A 89 -11.06 -6.32 4.90
C ILE A 89 -9.88 -7.23 5.24
N HIS A 90 -9.74 -8.34 4.51
CA HIS A 90 -8.59 -9.22 4.62
C HIS A 90 -7.45 -8.71 3.72
N PHE A 91 -6.26 -8.52 4.30
CA PHE A 91 -5.04 -8.15 3.57
C PHE A 91 -3.80 -8.71 4.29
N ASP A 92 -2.75 -8.98 3.51
CA ASP A 92 -1.45 -9.50 3.96
C ASP A 92 -0.28 -8.79 3.27
#